data_AF-A0A553GN67-F1
#
_entry.id   AF-A0A553GN67-F1
#
_cell.length_a   1.000
_cell.length_b   1.000
_cell.length_c   1.000
_cell.angle_alpha   90.00
_cell.angle_beta   90.00
_cell.angle_gamma   90.00
#
_symmetry.space_group_name_H-M   'P 1'
#
loop_
_entity.id
_entity.type
_entity.pdbx_description
1 polymer ?
#
loop_
_entity_poly.entity_id
_entity_poly.type
_entity_poly.pdbx_seq_one_letter_code
_entity_poly.pdbx_strand_id
1 'polypeptide(L)'
;MNHYPNIILIAGNGRNVGKTLLSCRIIKHLAELTDVYAVKISSHFHSLDKAVEIIIQSDDFCIVKETLQTRKDSSRMLLSGASEVFYVQCKNQNLLQMFELLQSYFPNDKPIIIESGGLYNYIEPRTLYYIQGEDSSKQKFIRKGGNKITLSPSEATKLNMEEVFPMAELTKTARQ
;
A
#
# COMPACT_ATOMS: atom_id res chain seq x y z
N MET A 1 -8.22 3.68 17.29
CA MET A 1 -7.34 3.57 16.11
C MET A 1 -7.98 4.41 15.02
N ASN A 2 -7.22 5.29 14.35
CA ASN A 2 -7.80 6.21 13.36
C ASN A 2 -8.27 5.41 12.13
N HIS A 3 -9.45 5.76 11.61
CA HIS A 3 -10.08 5.09 10.48
C HIS A 3 -9.85 5.86 9.18
N TYR A 4 -9.44 5.14 8.14
CA TYR A 4 -9.03 5.68 6.85
C TYR A 4 -9.84 5.02 5.72
N PRO A 5 -11.02 5.57 5.37
CA PRO A 5 -11.97 4.94 4.45
C PRO A 5 -11.53 4.94 2.99
N ASN A 6 -10.48 5.69 2.65
CA ASN A 6 -9.88 5.73 1.31
C ASN A 6 -8.60 4.89 1.20
N ILE A 7 -8.13 4.25 2.28
CA ILE A 7 -6.95 3.39 2.26
C ILE A 7 -7.34 1.92 2.05
N ILE A 8 -6.78 1.30 1.02
CA ILE A 8 -6.68 -0.15 0.92
C ILE A 8 -5.26 -0.56 1.33
N LEU A 9 -5.17 -1.47 2.30
CA LEU A 9 -3.91 -1.97 2.81
C LEU A 9 -3.66 -3.38 2.30
N ILE A 10 -2.46 -3.65 1.79
CA ILE A 10 -2.02 -4.97 1.32
C ILE A 10 -0.88 -5.45 2.20
N ALA A 11 -1.05 -6.63 2.78
CA ALA A 11 -0.06 -7.28 3.63
C ALA A 11 0.04 -8.78 3.32
N GLY A 12 0.99 -9.47 3.97
CA GLY A 12 1.17 -10.91 3.80
C GLY A 12 2.32 -11.46 4.66
N ASN A 13 2.29 -12.77 4.94
CA ASN A 13 3.31 -13.47 5.74
C ASN A 13 4.63 -13.72 4.99
N GLY A 14 4.67 -13.60 3.66
CA GLY A 14 5.87 -13.95 2.88
C GLY A 14 6.39 -12.86 1.96
N ARG A 15 7.65 -13.02 1.53
CA ARG A 15 8.17 -12.36 0.32
C ARG A 15 7.59 -13.07 -0.90
N ASN A 16 7.38 -12.34 -1.99
CA ASN A 16 6.91 -12.88 -3.27
C ASN A 16 5.57 -13.63 -3.25
N VAL A 17 4.76 -13.47 -2.21
CA VAL A 17 3.40 -14.07 -2.12
C VAL A 17 2.36 -13.38 -2.99
N GLY A 18 2.72 -12.31 -3.71
CA GLY A 18 1.80 -11.59 -4.60
C GLY A 18 1.32 -10.22 -4.09
N LYS A 19 1.86 -9.69 -3.00
CA LYS A 19 1.44 -8.37 -2.43
C LYS A 19 1.55 -7.24 -3.45
N THR A 20 2.73 -7.07 -4.05
CA THR A 20 2.93 -6.05 -5.09
C THR A 20 2.06 -6.32 -6.31
N LEU A 21 1.86 -7.59 -6.69
CA LEU A 21 0.99 -7.95 -7.81
C LEU A 21 -0.45 -7.50 -7.56
N LEU A 22 -1.00 -7.81 -6.40
CA LEU A 22 -2.35 -7.37 -6.02
C LEU A 22 -2.44 -5.85 -5.98
N SER A 23 -1.44 -5.17 -5.39
CA SER A 23 -1.39 -3.71 -5.37
C SER A 23 -1.41 -3.13 -6.78
N CYS A 24 -0.60 -3.66 -7.70
CA CYS A 24 -0.57 -3.24 -9.11
C CYS A 24 -1.91 -3.47 -9.81
N ARG A 25 -2.57 -4.62 -9.58
CA ARG A 25 -3.88 -4.92 -10.19
C ARG A 25 -4.95 -3.92 -9.74
N ILE A 26 -4.98 -3.62 -8.44
CA ILE A 26 -5.93 -2.65 -7.87
C ILE A 26 -5.66 -1.25 -8.42
N ILE A 27 -4.39 -0.81 -8.40
CA ILE A 27 -3.99 0.49 -8.96
C ILE A 27 -4.43 0.60 -10.41
N LYS A 28 -4.13 -0.41 -11.24
CA LYS A 28 -4.46 -0.39 -12.66
C LYS A 28 -5.96 -0.24 -12.90
N HIS A 29 -6.79 -0.94 -12.14
CA HIS A 29 -8.24 -0.81 -12.26
C HIS A 29 -8.73 0.57 -11.82
N LEU A 30 -8.27 1.08 -10.68
CA LEU A 30 -8.73 2.36 -10.15
C LEU A 30 -8.22 3.57 -10.95
N ALA A 31 -7.03 3.46 -11.53
CA ALA A 31 -6.42 4.50 -12.36
C ALA A 31 -7.21 4.77 -13.66
N GLU A 32 -8.04 3.82 -14.11
CA GLU A 32 -8.97 4.04 -15.23
C GLU A 32 -10.13 4.96 -14.83
N LEU A 33 -10.30 5.25 -13.53
CA LEU A 33 -11.50 5.89 -12.97
C LEU A 33 -11.19 7.18 -12.20
N THR A 34 -10.04 7.24 -11.53
CA THR A 34 -9.61 8.36 -10.69
C THR A 34 -8.10 8.35 -10.52
N ASP A 35 -7.53 9.46 -10.07
CA ASP A 35 -6.16 9.47 -9.56
C ASP A 35 -6.01 8.52 -8.35
N VAL A 36 -4.90 7.79 -8.34
CA VAL A 36 -4.57 6.81 -7.30
C VAL A 36 -3.21 7.11 -6.71
N TYR A 37 -3.14 7.14 -5.38
CA TYR A 37 -1.89 7.28 -4.64
C TYR A 37 -1.44 5.90 -4.18
N ALA A 38 -0.14 5.62 -4.25
CA ALA A 38 0.40 4.34 -3.80
C ALA A 38 1.60 4.50 -2.87
N VAL A 39 1.77 3.54 -1.96
CA VAL A 39 2.89 3.51 -1.02
C VAL A 39 3.43 2.10 -0.94
N LYS A 40 4.73 1.95 -1.13
CA LYS A 40 5.46 0.72 -0.83
C LYS A 40 6.29 0.93 0.43
N ILE A 41 5.90 0.28 1.52
CA ILE A 41 6.68 0.29 2.77
C ILE A 41 7.58 -0.96 2.83
N SER A 42 8.85 -0.74 3.15
CA SER A 42 9.86 -1.77 3.37
C SER A 42 10.50 -1.59 4.74
N SER A 43 10.64 -2.68 5.50
CA SER A 43 11.47 -2.71 6.71
C SER A 43 12.95 -2.89 6.41
N HIS A 44 13.30 -3.19 5.16
CA HIS A 44 14.67 -3.36 4.71
C HIS A 44 15.19 -2.05 4.13
N PHE A 45 16.36 -1.64 4.62
CA PHE A 45 17.03 -0.45 4.14
C PHE A 45 17.93 -0.79 2.96
N HIS A 46 17.73 -0.09 1.86
CA HIS A 46 18.47 -0.24 0.61
C HIS A 46 19.03 1.11 0.20
N SER A 47 20.20 1.10 -0.43
CA SER A 47 20.75 2.30 -1.06
C SER A 47 19.74 2.88 -2.04
N LEU A 48 19.47 4.17 -1.88
CA LEU A 48 18.60 4.91 -2.79
C LEU A 48 19.37 5.25 -4.06
N ASP A 49 18.66 5.27 -5.20
CA ASP A 49 19.25 5.80 -6.43
C ASP A 49 19.46 7.30 -6.26
N LYS A 50 20.58 7.83 -6.74
CA LYS A 50 20.91 9.26 -6.59
C LYS A 50 19.89 10.20 -7.24
N ALA A 51 19.08 9.69 -8.17
CA ALA A 51 18.10 10.45 -8.93
C ALA A 51 16.70 10.45 -8.28
N VAL A 52 16.49 9.79 -7.14
CA VAL A 52 15.19 9.84 -6.46
C VAL A 52 15.01 11.18 -5.75
N GLU A 53 13.76 11.64 -5.70
CA GLU A 53 13.38 12.80 -4.90
C GLU A 53 13.15 12.35 -3.46
N ILE A 54 14.01 12.79 -2.55
CA ILE A 54 13.88 12.53 -1.12
C ILE A 54 12.92 13.57 -0.53
N ILE A 55 11.82 13.09 0.06
CA ILE A 55 10.80 13.94 0.67
C ILE A 55 11.13 14.16 2.14
N ILE A 56 11.40 13.07 2.87
CA ILE A 56 11.81 13.10 4.28
C ILE A 56 12.91 12.06 4.49
N GLN A 57 13.94 12.44 5.25
CA GLN A 57 15.00 11.53 5.65
C GLN A 57 15.35 11.73 7.13
N SER A 58 15.38 10.63 7.87
CA SER A 58 15.85 10.54 9.25
C SER A 58 16.70 9.27 9.42
N ASP A 59 17.26 9.07 10.62
CA ASP A 59 17.99 7.84 10.98
C ASP A 59 17.09 6.59 11.06
N ASP A 60 15.78 6.81 11.06
CA ASP A 60 14.79 5.79 11.40
C ASP A 60 13.83 5.46 10.26
N PHE A 61 13.68 6.37 9.31
CA PHE A 61 12.94 6.15 8.09
C PHE A 61 13.37 7.13 7.00
N CYS A 62 13.10 6.73 5.75
CA CYS A 62 13.24 7.59 4.59
C CYS A 62 12.01 7.42 3.70
N ILE A 63 11.47 8.55 3.25
CA ILE A 63 10.34 8.65 2.33
C ILE A 63 10.88 9.29 1.05
N VAL A 64 10.71 8.59 -0.07
CA VAL A 64 11.08 9.10 -1.38
C VAL A 64 9.88 9.06 -2.31
N LYS A 65 9.81 10.04 -3.20
CA LYS A 65 8.88 10.02 -4.32
C LYS A 65 9.46 9.15 -5.42
N GLU A 66 8.71 8.15 -5.85
CA GLU A 66 9.13 7.25 -6.93
C GLU A 66 8.80 7.90 -8.26
N THR A 67 9.85 8.25 -9.01
CA THR A 67 9.76 8.88 -10.34
C THR A 67 10.43 8.03 -11.42
N LEU A 68 11.12 6.96 -11.04
CA LEU A 68 11.96 6.18 -11.94
C LEU A 68 11.25 4.90 -12.37
N GLN A 69 11.47 4.53 -13.64
CA GLN A 69 11.02 3.25 -14.18
C GLN A 69 12.14 2.20 -14.03
N THR A 70 12.00 1.35 -13.03
CA THR A 70 12.99 0.35 -12.61
C THR A 70 12.30 -0.99 -12.31
N ARG A 71 13.06 -1.98 -11.82
CA ARG A 71 12.52 -3.29 -11.40
C ARG A 71 11.98 -3.30 -9.96
N LYS A 72 11.99 -2.15 -9.26
CA LYS A 72 11.51 -2.04 -7.87
C LYS A 72 9.99 -2.20 -7.79
N ASP A 73 9.50 -2.66 -6.65
CA ASP A 73 8.05 -2.83 -6.40
C ASP A 73 7.29 -1.50 -6.48
N SER A 74 7.83 -0.41 -5.93
CA SER A 74 7.29 0.95 -6.04
C SER A 74 7.20 1.39 -7.50
N SER A 75 8.25 1.16 -8.29
CA SER A 75 8.25 1.48 -9.71
C SER A 75 7.19 0.70 -10.49
N ARG A 76 6.94 -0.57 -10.13
CA ARG A 76 5.82 -1.33 -10.71
C ARG A 76 4.44 -0.74 -10.38
N MET A 77 4.28 -0.17 -9.17
CA MET A 77 3.04 0.54 -8.81
C MET A 77 2.85 1.79 -9.68
N LEU A 78 3.92 2.55 -9.91
CA LEU A 78 3.92 3.72 -10.81
C LEU A 78 3.53 3.32 -12.24
N LEU A 79 4.18 2.28 -12.78
CA LEU A 79 3.87 1.73 -14.11
C LEU A 79 2.45 1.14 -14.23
N SER A 80 1.79 0.86 -13.11
CA SER A 80 0.41 0.39 -13.09
C SER A 80 -0.60 1.52 -13.22
N GLY A 81 -0.16 2.78 -13.21
CA GLY A 81 -1.01 3.96 -13.42
C GLY A 81 -1.29 4.78 -12.15
N ALA A 82 -0.59 4.52 -11.04
CA ALA A 82 -0.70 5.41 -9.88
C ALA A 82 -0.18 6.81 -10.24
N SER A 83 -0.96 7.84 -9.93
CA SER A 83 -0.62 9.25 -10.19
C SER A 83 0.55 9.69 -9.33
N GLU A 84 0.62 9.18 -8.09
CA GLU A 84 1.70 9.46 -7.16
C GLU A 84 2.12 8.20 -6.39
N VAL A 85 3.42 7.98 -6.26
CA VAL A 85 3.97 6.80 -5.58
C VAL A 85 5.07 7.18 -4.62
N PHE A 86 4.94 6.70 -3.38
CA PHE A 86 5.95 6.85 -2.34
C PHE A 86 6.62 5.52 -2.05
N TYR A 87 7.94 5.48 -2.08
CA TYR A 87 8.72 4.39 -1.51
C TYR A 87 9.22 4.78 -0.13
N VAL A 88 8.98 3.90 0.85
CA VAL A 88 9.32 4.14 2.24
C VAL A 88 10.21 3.01 2.76
N GLN A 89 11.31 3.40 3.38
CA GLN A 89 12.14 2.53 4.21
C GLN A 89 11.89 2.92 5.66
N CYS A 90 11.37 2.02 6.51
CA CYS A 90 11.00 2.37 7.88
C CYS A 90 11.11 1.15 8.80
N LYS A 91 11.72 1.33 9.98
CA LYS A 91 11.72 0.31 11.04
C LYS A 91 10.32 0.16 11.65
N ASN A 92 9.99 -1.03 12.15
CA ASN A 92 8.63 -1.34 12.63
C ASN A 92 8.16 -0.43 13.78
N GLN A 93 9.06 -0.04 14.68
CA GLN A 93 8.75 0.82 15.83
C GLN A 93 8.37 2.26 15.43
N ASN A 94 8.77 2.70 14.23
CA ASN A 94 8.55 4.07 13.75
C ASN A 94 7.44 4.15 12.69
N LEU A 95 6.72 3.04 12.43
CA LEU A 95 5.69 2.97 11.38
C LEU A 95 4.56 3.98 11.57
N LEU A 96 4.08 4.16 12.80
CA LEU A 96 3.00 5.11 13.08
C LEU A 96 3.48 6.54 12.85
N GLN A 97 4.60 6.94 13.46
CA GLN A 97 5.18 8.27 13.29
C GLN A 97 5.47 8.59 11.80
N MET A 98 6.07 7.65 11.08
CA MET A 98 6.34 7.81 9.65
C MET A 98 5.03 7.98 8.87
N PHE A 99 4.01 7.19 9.17
CA PHE A 99 2.73 7.26 8.48
C PHE A 99 2.00 8.59 8.74
N GLU A 100 2.05 9.12 9.96
CA GLU A 100 1.47 10.43 10.30
C GLU A 100 2.11 11.57 9.50
N LEU A 101 3.43 11.52 9.30
CA LEU A 101 4.13 12.48 8.44
C LEU A 101 3.74 12.31 6.96
N LEU A 102 3.70 11.07 6.48
CA LEU A 102 3.36 10.75 5.10
C LEU A 102 1.91 11.14 4.77
N GLN A 103 1.00 11.08 5.74
CA GLN A 103 -0.41 11.42 5.55
C GLN A 103 -0.61 12.84 5.02
N SER A 104 0.25 13.79 5.39
CA SER A 104 0.18 15.18 4.91
C SER A 104 0.35 15.33 3.39
N TYR A 105 0.83 14.28 2.70
CA TYR A 105 1.00 14.24 1.24
C TYR A 105 -0.18 13.59 0.52
N PHE A 106 -1.17 13.04 1.24
CA PHE A 106 -2.31 12.38 0.63
C PHE A 106 -3.52 13.30 0.50
N PRO A 107 -4.21 13.27 -0.66
CA PRO A 107 -5.53 13.86 -0.76
C PRO A 107 -6.55 13.02 0.01
N ASN A 108 -7.51 13.68 0.64
CA ASN A 108 -8.53 13.02 1.46
C ASN A 108 -9.60 12.29 0.64
N ASP A 109 -9.76 12.63 -0.64
CA ASP A 109 -10.81 12.16 -1.54
C ASP A 109 -10.35 11.11 -2.56
N LYS A 110 -9.05 10.80 -2.63
CA LYS A 110 -8.52 9.80 -3.58
C LYS A 110 -8.23 8.45 -2.90
N PRO A 111 -8.34 7.33 -3.64
CA PRO A 111 -7.87 6.04 -3.18
C PRO A 111 -6.37 6.02 -2.92
N ILE A 112 -5.98 5.39 -1.81
CA ILE A 112 -4.59 5.20 -1.42
C ILE A 112 -4.32 3.71 -1.25
N ILE A 113 -3.37 3.18 -2.02
CA ILE A 113 -3.00 1.76 -2.02
C ILE A 113 -1.67 1.61 -1.29
N ILE A 114 -1.69 1.01 -0.10
CA ILE A 114 -0.49 0.85 0.72
C ILE A 114 -0.10 -0.63 0.79
N GLU A 115 1.12 -0.96 0.39
CA GLU A 115 1.70 -2.26 0.72
C GLU A 115 2.59 -2.14 1.97
N SER A 116 2.18 -2.78 3.07
CA SER A 116 2.92 -2.79 4.32
C SER A 116 2.74 -4.08 5.09
N GLY A 117 3.83 -4.59 5.67
CA GLY A 117 3.80 -5.79 6.51
C GLY A 117 3.39 -5.54 7.97
N GLY A 118 3.21 -4.29 8.40
CA GLY A 118 2.99 -3.97 9.82
C GLY A 118 2.06 -2.80 10.12
N LEU A 119 1.77 -1.95 9.12
CA LEU A 119 0.97 -0.73 9.33
C LEU A 119 -0.45 -1.02 9.85
N TYR A 120 -1.02 -2.19 9.53
CA TYR A 120 -2.34 -2.59 9.98
C TYR A 120 -2.51 -2.60 11.51
N ASN A 121 -1.42 -2.77 12.26
CA ASN A 121 -1.47 -2.79 13.72
C ASN A 121 -1.66 -1.39 14.32
N TYR A 122 -1.56 -0.32 13.51
CA TYR A 122 -1.59 1.07 13.95
C TYR A 122 -2.75 1.88 13.36
N ILE A 123 -3.32 1.46 12.23
CA ILE A 123 -4.41 2.15 11.53
C ILE A 123 -5.55 1.20 11.19
N GLU A 124 -6.76 1.74 11.05
CA GLU A 124 -7.92 1.02 10.51
C GLU A 124 -8.15 1.44 9.05
N PRO A 125 -7.68 0.67 8.05
CA PRO A 125 -7.96 0.96 6.64
C PRO A 125 -9.41 0.60 6.30
N ARG A 126 -9.89 1.04 5.13
CA ARG A 126 -11.16 0.59 4.56
C ARG A 126 -11.22 -0.93 4.49
N THR A 127 -10.17 -1.52 3.91
CA THR A 127 -10.02 -2.95 3.74
C THR A 127 -8.54 -3.33 3.86
N LEU A 128 -8.27 -4.40 4.60
CA LEU A 128 -7.00 -5.11 4.55
C LEU A 128 -7.13 -6.34 3.65
N TYR A 129 -6.33 -6.40 2.58
CA TYR A 129 -6.08 -7.64 1.86
C TYR A 129 -4.81 -8.30 2.40
N TYR A 130 -4.98 -9.43 3.07
CA TYR A 130 -3.87 -10.21 3.60
C TYR A 130 -3.61 -11.44 2.76
N ILE A 131 -2.46 -11.48 2.08
CA ILE A 131 -2.08 -12.64 1.29
C ILE A 131 -1.30 -13.63 2.15
N GLN A 132 -1.92 -14.78 2.40
CA GLN A 132 -1.36 -15.89 3.15
C GLN A 132 -0.67 -16.86 2.19
N GLY A 133 0.66 -16.77 2.11
CA GLY A 133 1.50 -17.77 1.48
C GLY A 133 1.57 -19.06 2.30
N GLU A 134 2.11 -20.11 1.66
CA GLU A 134 2.15 -21.49 2.16
C GLU A 134 2.97 -21.64 3.45
N ASP A 135 4.00 -20.81 3.62
CA ASP A 135 4.87 -20.83 4.79
C ASP A 135 4.20 -20.14 5.99
N SER A 136 3.49 -20.94 6.78
CA SER A 136 2.78 -20.50 7.98
C SER A 136 3.70 -20.03 9.12
N SER A 137 5.00 -20.34 9.06
CA SER A 137 5.99 -19.96 10.09
C SER A 137 6.37 -18.48 10.06
N LYS A 138 6.12 -17.79 8.94
CA LYS A 138 6.42 -16.36 8.76
C LYS A 138 5.24 -15.44 9.08
N GLN A 139 4.26 -15.93 9.85
CA GLN A 139 3.11 -15.13 10.25
C GLN A 139 3.58 -13.88 11.01
N LYS A 140 3.32 -12.72 10.42
CA LYS A 140 3.45 -11.45 11.13
C LYS A 140 2.26 -11.31 12.07
N PHE A 141 2.51 -10.76 13.24
CA PHE A 141 1.43 -10.39 14.14
C PHE A 141 0.50 -9.41 13.43
N ILE A 142 -0.77 -9.79 13.33
CA ILE A 142 -1.85 -8.97 12.81
C ILE A 142 -2.93 -8.99 13.88
N ARG A 143 -3.31 -7.81 14.37
CA ARG A 143 -4.40 -7.69 15.33
C ARG A 143 -5.69 -8.35 14.81
N LYS A 144 -6.48 -8.92 15.71
CA LYS A 144 -7.81 -9.47 15.40
C LYS A 144 -8.81 -8.33 15.19
N GLY A 145 -9.84 -8.58 14.38
CA GLY A 145 -10.87 -7.59 14.03
C GLY A 145 -10.51 -6.71 12.83
N GLY A 146 -11.45 -5.85 12.42
CA GLY A 146 -11.34 -4.98 11.23
C GLY A 146 -11.83 -5.64 9.93
N ASN A 147 -11.93 -4.84 8.86
CA ASN A 147 -12.36 -5.31 7.54
C ASN A 147 -11.21 -6.02 6.81
N LYS A 148 -10.91 -7.26 7.22
CA LYS A 148 -9.82 -8.08 6.70
C LYS A 148 -10.33 -9.17 5.77
N ILE A 149 -9.80 -9.19 4.55
CA ILE A 149 -9.98 -10.26 3.56
C ILE A 149 -8.67 -11.03 3.46
N THR A 150 -8.70 -12.34 3.71
CA THR A 150 -7.53 -13.22 3.57
C THR A 150 -7.61 -13.94 2.25
N LEU A 151 -6.50 -13.93 1.50
CA LEU A 151 -6.38 -14.56 0.19
C LEU A 151 -5.14 -15.45 0.15
N SER A 152 -5.22 -16.58 -0.55
CA SER A 152 -4.06 -17.29 -1.05
C SER A 152 -3.41 -16.53 -2.22
N PRO A 153 -2.18 -16.86 -2.63
CA PRO A 153 -1.56 -16.27 -3.81
C PRO A 153 -2.39 -16.46 -5.08
N SER A 154 -3.06 -17.60 -5.25
CA SER A 154 -3.88 -17.89 -6.43
C SER A 154 -5.21 -17.14 -6.43
N GLU A 155 -5.82 -16.90 -5.27
CA GLU A 155 -7.01 -16.05 -5.17
C GLU A 155 -6.65 -14.59 -5.44
N ALA A 156 -5.49 -14.12 -4.97
CA ALA A 156 -5.00 -12.77 -5.24
C ALA A 156 -4.78 -12.48 -6.73
N THR A 157 -4.56 -13.48 -7.59
CA THR A 157 -4.49 -13.30 -9.05
C THR A 157 -5.85 -13.33 -9.74
N LYS A 158 -6.87 -13.87 -9.10
CA LYS A 158 -8.22 -14.04 -9.65
C LYS A 158 -9.25 -13.08 -9.06
N LEU A 159 -8.87 -12.32 -8.02
CA LEU A 159 -9.74 -11.36 -7.36
C LEU A 159 -10.43 -10.45 -8.39
N ASN A 160 -11.74 -10.35 -8.29
CA ASN A 160 -12.56 -9.46 -9.11
C ASN A 160 -12.34 -8.02 -8.65
N MET A 161 -11.92 -7.13 -9.55
CA MET A 161 -11.59 -5.75 -9.18
C MET A 161 -12.83 -4.92 -8.83
N GLU A 162 -13.99 -5.26 -9.38
CA GLU A 162 -15.26 -4.57 -9.06
C GLU A 162 -15.69 -4.76 -7.60
N GLU A 163 -15.26 -5.86 -6.96
CA GLU A 163 -15.51 -6.17 -5.56
C GLU A 163 -14.54 -5.45 -4.62
N VAL A 164 -13.40 -4.97 -5.13
CA VAL A 164 -12.35 -4.32 -4.32
C VAL A 164 -12.75 -2.90 -3.96
N PHE A 165 -13.32 -2.17 -4.92
CA PHE A 165 -13.79 -0.81 -4.73
C PHE A 165 -15.03 -0.60 -5.62
N PRO A 166 -16.24 -0.72 -5.08
CA PRO A 166 -17.45 -0.57 -5.86
C PRO A 166 -17.53 0.80 -6.56
N MET A 167 -17.86 0.81 -7.85
CA MET A 167 -18.00 2.01 -8.68
C MET A 167 -18.96 3.06 -8.10
N ALA A 168 -20.01 2.62 -7.41
CA ALA A 168 -20.98 3.48 -6.75
C ALA A 168 -20.39 4.31 -5.60
N GLU A 169 -19.20 3.95 -5.10
CA GLU A 169 -18.53 4.67 -4.02
C GLU A 169 -17.54 5.71 -4.56
N LEU A 170 -16.91 5.45 -5.71
CA LEU A 170 -16.01 6.41 -6.37
C LEU A 170 -16.74 7.68 -6.85
N THR A 171 -18.01 7.53 -7.26
CA THR A 171 -18.85 8.65 -7.71
C THR A 171 -19.35 9.55 -6.58
N LYS A 172 -19.32 9.07 -5.32
CA LYS A 172 -19.71 9.87 -4.14
C LYS A 172 -18.59 10.79 -3.67
N THR A 173 -17.33 10.38 -3.81
CA THR A 173 -16.16 11.19 -3.46
C THR A 173 -15.93 12.36 -4.42
N ALA A 174 -16.39 12.25 -5.69
CA ALA A 174 -16.29 13.34 -6.68
C ALA A 174 -17.35 14.46 -6.53
N ARG A 175 -18.25 14.36 -5.54
CA ARG A 175 -19.38 15.30 -5.35
C ARG A 175 -19.39 16.00 -3.99
N GLN A 176 -18.26 16.07 -3.29
CA GLN A 176 -18.12 16.87 -2.06
C GLN A 176 -17.08 17.95 -2.22
#